data_AF-A0A2V9C5Q1-F1
#
_entry.id   AF-A0A2V9C5Q1-F1
#
_cell.length_a   1.000
_cell.length_b   1.000
_cell.length_c   1.000
_cell.angle_alpha   90.00
_cell.angle_beta   90.00
_cell.angle_gamma   90.00
#
_symmetry.space_group_name_H-M   'P 1'
#
loop_
_entity.id
_entity.type
_entity.pdbx_description
1 polymer ?
#
loop_
_entity_poly.entity_id
_entity_poly.type
_entity_poly.pdbx_seq_one_letter_code
_entity_poly.pdbx_strand_id
1 'polypeptide(L)'
;MFAASIKDGRANCLHRRLFVVDAQADGSLTIKQPTIVLDVSPAPKGTPVPDDSNLPDRASVERALVENALKSFLDEVAAQRAKEVDTISRHMEISLGELIHRQNLQLAELVGRQQQSGVTVPGLDGNIALSESHLDELNNRLENRRAELRNEKQCTIGDILHLGRAWVLPRPDQTVERPLAVHRVIRRSQSTLV
;
A
#
# COMPACT_ATOMS: atom_id res chain seq x y z
N MET A 1 20.62 1.43 -3.86
CA MET A 1 19.27 1.98 -4.12
C MET A 1 18.22 0.93 -3.77
N PHE A 2 17.03 1.33 -3.32
CA PHE A 2 15.93 0.42 -2.97
C PHE A 2 14.62 0.82 -3.66
N ALA A 3 13.72 -0.15 -3.82
CA ALA A 3 12.28 0.07 -3.92
C ALA A 3 11.60 -0.46 -2.66
N ALA A 4 10.50 0.15 -2.24
CA ALA A 4 9.62 -0.38 -1.20
C ALA A 4 8.16 -0.07 -1.53
N SER A 5 7.24 -0.91 -1.03
CA SER A 5 5.79 -0.75 -1.18
C SER A 5 5.11 -0.58 0.17
N ILE A 6 3.94 0.06 0.17
CA ILE A 6 2.95 -0.05 1.23
C ILE A 6 1.84 -0.97 0.72
N LYS A 7 1.41 -1.93 1.55
CA LYS A 7 0.36 -2.91 1.23
C LYS A 7 -0.82 -2.82 2.19
N ASP A 8 -2.01 -3.15 1.71
CA ASP A 8 -3.20 -3.28 2.56
C ASP A 8 -3.23 -4.61 3.34
N GLY A 9 -4.24 -4.80 4.20
CA GLY A 9 -4.52 -6.07 4.88
C GLY A 9 -4.96 -7.22 3.96
N ARG A 10 -5.06 -6.99 2.64
CA ARG A 10 -5.31 -7.99 1.58
C ARG A 10 -4.06 -8.23 0.72
N ALA A 11 -2.90 -7.67 1.12
CA ALA A 11 -1.62 -7.65 0.41
C ALA A 11 -1.59 -6.92 -0.95
N ASN A 12 -2.61 -6.13 -1.29
CA ASN A 12 -2.61 -5.25 -2.47
C ASN A 12 -1.58 -4.13 -2.31
N CYS A 13 -0.81 -3.83 -3.36
CA CYS A 13 0.16 -2.73 -3.35
C CYS A 13 -0.55 -1.36 -3.46
N LEU A 14 -0.69 -0.66 -2.33
CA LEU A 14 -1.35 0.65 -2.23
C LEU A 14 -0.50 1.80 -2.79
N HIS A 15 0.82 1.70 -2.68
CA HIS A 15 1.81 2.61 -3.27
C HIS A 15 3.17 1.91 -3.35
N ARG A 16 4.01 2.24 -4.34
CA ARG A 16 5.42 1.79 -4.42
C ARG A 16 6.33 2.96 -4.78
N ARG A 17 7.45 3.12 -4.07
CA ARG A 17 8.36 4.27 -4.22
C ARG A 17 9.83 3.81 -4.24
N LEU A 18 10.68 4.57 -4.94
CA LEU A 18 12.14 4.40 -4.93
C LEU A 18 12.76 5.21 -3.78
N PHE A 19 13.82 4.66 -3.19
CA PHE A 19 14.58 5.29 -2.11
C PHE A 19 16.09 5.17 -2.37
N VAL A 20 16.82 6.23 -2.08
CA VAL A 20 18.28 6.22 -2.04
C VAL A 20 18.70 6.39 -0.59
N VAL A 21 19.46 5.42 -0.08
CA VAL A 21 20.30 5.62 1.10
C VAL A 21 21.68 5.99 0.58
N ASP A 22 22.21 7.09 1.09
CA ASP A 22 23.55 7.61 0.85
C ASP A 22 24.38 7.33 2.11
N ALA A 23 25.56 6.76 1.91
CA ALA A 23 26.45 6.28 2.97
C ALA A 23 27.79 7.04 2.87
N GLN A 24 28.12 7.82 3.88
CA GLN A 24 29.37 8.57 3.90
C GLN A 24 30.54 7.71 4.42
N ALA A 25 31.77 8.18 4.21
CA ALA A 25 32.99 7.46 4.58
C ALA A 25 33.21 7.30 6.10
N ASP A 26 32.42 8.01 6.93
CA ASP A 26 32.32 7.86 8.38
C ASP A 26 31.31 6.78 8.82
N GLY A 27 30.67 6.11 7.87
CA GLY A 27 29.60 5.13 8.10
C GLY A 27 28.21 5.75 8.32
N SER A 28 28.07 7.08 8.31
CA SER A 28 26.78 7.75 8.51
C SER A 28 25.83 7.53 7.33
N LEU A 29 24.54 7.35 7.63
CA LEU A 29 23.50 7.01 6.66
C LEU A 29 22.46 8.12 6.57
N THR A 30 22.20 8.62 5.36
CA THR A 30 21.16 9.62 5.10
C THR A 30 20.26 9.20 3.95
N ILE A 31 18.98 9.60 4.00
CA ILE A 31 18.03 9.33 2.93
C ILE A 31 18.07 10.49 1.91
N LYS A 32 18.15 10.16 0.63
CA LYS A 32 18.11 11.11 -0.50
C LYS A 32 16.92 10.80 -1.40
N GLN A 33 16.47 11.83 -2.13
CA GLN A 33 15.51 11.62 -3.22
C GLN A 33 16.17 10.84 -4.37
N PRO A 34 15.44 9.94 -5.07
CA PRO A 34 15.98 9.18 -6.22
C PRO A 34 16.46 10.04 -7.39
N THR A 35 16.03 11.30 -7.46
CA THR A 35 16.42 12.31 -8.45
C THR A 35 17.93 12.60 -8.46
N ILE A 36 18.65 12.34 -7.36
CA ILE A 36 20.12 12.46 -7.29
C ILE A 36 20.86 11.61 -8.33
N VAL A 37 20.21 10.60 -8.91
CA VAL A 37 20.76 9.77 -10.00
C VAL A 37 20.81 10.52 -11.34
N LEU A 38 20.11 11.65 -11.48
CA LEU A 38 20.15 12.49 -12.68
C LEU A 38 21.41 13.37 -12.75
N ASP A 39 22.01 13.70 -11.60
CA ASP A 39 23.17 14.61 -11.50
C ASP A 39 24.52 13.89 -11.79
N VAL A 40 24.49 12.55 -11.87
CA VAL A 40 25.68 11.69 -11.93
C VAL A 40 25.81 10.96 -13.27
N SER A 41 26.95 11.17 -13.92
CA SER A 41 27.35 10.48 -15.15
C SER A 41 28.11 9.18 -14.84
N PRO A 42 27.98 8.12 -15.67
CA PRO A 42 28.84 6.94 -15.56
C PRO A 42 30.33 7.30 -15.63
N ALA A 43 31.12 6.75 -14.72
CA ALA A 43 32.57 6.92 -14.73
C ALA A 43 33.22 6.17 -15.93
N PRO A 44 34.38 6.64 -16.43
CA PRO A 44 35.18 5.91 -17.42
C PRO A 44 35.48 4.46 -17.04
N LYS A 45 35.69 3.60 -18.05
CA LYS A 45 36.15 2.22 -17.80
C LYS A 45 37.54 2.26 -17.16
N GLY A 46 37.70 1.59 -16.02
CA GLY A 46 38.96 1.53 -15.28
C GLY A 46 39.16 2.65 -14.25
N THR A 47 38.18 3.52 -14.01
CA THR A 47 38.22 4.43 -12.85
C THR A 47 38.40 3.63 -11.54
N PRO A 48 39.38 3.95 -10.70
CA PRO A 48 39.61 3.25 -9.44
C PRO A 48 38.42 3.42 -8.50
N VAL A 49 38.12 2.38 -7.74
CA VAL A 49 37.01 2.33 -6.80
C VAL A 49 37.56 2.53 -5.38
N PRO A 50 36.93 3.36 -4.52
CA PRO A 50 37.32 3.46 -3.12
C PRO A 50 37.20 2.12 -2.37
N ASP A 51 37.93 2.00 -1.26
CA ASP A 51 37.82 0.88 -0.33
C ASP A 51 36.39 0.79 0.24
N ASP A 52 35.78 -0.41 0.20
CA ASP A 52 34.44 -0.66 0.74
C ASP A 52 34.44 -1.30 2.15
N SER A 53 35.61 -1.50 2.76
CA SER A 53 35.77 -2.09 4.10
C SER A 53 35.06 -1.34 5.23
N ASN A 54 34.92 -0.01 5.10
CA ASN A 54 34.23 0.83 6.09
C ASN A 54 32.74 1.05 5.79
N LEU A 55 32.18 0.49 4.71
CA LEU A 55 30.76 0.68 4.40
C LEU A 55 29.85 -0.13 5.36
N PRO A 56 28.74 0.46 5.83
CA PRO A 56 27.78 -0.25 6.66
C PRO A 56 27.14 -1.41 5.89
N ASP A 57 26.88 -2.50 6.61
CA ASP A 57 26.32 -3.72 6.06
C ASP A 57 24.88 -3.52 5.54
N ARG A 58 24.41 -4.44 4.69
CA ARG A 58 23.05 -4.34 4.11
C ARG A 58 21.96 -4.28 5.19
N ALA A 59 22.05 -5.04 6.28
CA ALA A 59 21.03 -5.05 7.32
C ALA A 59 20.96 -3.70 8.06
N SER A 60 22.10 -3.04 8.30
CA SER A 60 22.13 -1.70 8.89
C SER A 60 21.62 -0.62 7.94
N VAL A 61 21.93 -0.71 6.65
CA VAL A 61 21.36 0.16 5.60
C VAL A 61 19.84 -0.03 5.48
N GLU A 62 19.36 -1.27 5.54
CA GLU A 62 17.93 -1.60 5.43
C GLU A 62 17.15 -1.17 6.70
N ARG A 63 17.75 -1.31 7.90
CA ARG A 63 17.22 -0.76 9.17
C ARG A 63 17.09 0.76 9.11
N ALA A 64 18.15 1.46 8.70
CA ALA A 64 18.15 2.92 8.56
C ALA A 64 17.14 3.41 7.51
N LEU A 65 16.90 2.65 6.44
CA LEU A 65 15.83 2.93 5.46
C LEU A 65 14.44 2.80 6.09
N VAL A 66 14.19 1.74 6.86
CA VAL A 66 12.91 1.55 7.57
C VAL A 66 12.66 2.68 8.56
N GLU A 67 13.66 3.00 9.38
CA GLU A 67 13.55 3.98 10.47
C GLU A 67 13.43 5.43 9.98
N ASN A 68 14.26 5.83 9.01
CA ASN A 68 14.36 7.23 8.57
C ASN A 68 13.51 7.58 7.34
N ALA A 69 12.77 6.62 6.76
CA ALA A 69 11.89 6.89 5.61
C ALA A 69 10.61 6.04 5.56
N LEU A 70 10.71 4.71 5.68
CA LEU A 70 9.54 3.86 5.39
C LEU A 70 8.44 3.97 6.45
N LYS A 71 8.75 4.36 7.69
CA LYS A 71 7.75 4.73 8.72
C LYS A 71 6.92 5.95 8.29
N SER A 72 7.55 7.09 8.01
CA SER A 72 6.84 8.30 7.51
C SER A 72 6.02 8.02 6.25
N PHE A 73 6.59 7.26 5.30
CA PHE A 73 5.90 6.89 4.07
C PHE A 73 4.72 5.92 4.30
N LEU A 74 4.80 5.03 5.31
CA LEU A 74 3.66 4.24 5.77
C LEU A 74 2.57 5.13 6.37
N ASP A 75 2.94 6.07 7.23
CA ASP A 75 2.00 6.98 7.91
C ASP A 75 1.27 7.91 6.91
N GLU A 76 2.00 8.46 5.93
CA GLU A 76 1.47 9.23 4.80
C GLU A 76 0.40 8.45 4.02
N VAL A 77 0.71 7.21 3.64
CA VAL A 77 -0.22 6.35 2.87
C VAL A 77 -1.40 5.90 3.74
N ALA A 78 -1.16 5.54 5.00
CA ALA A 78 -2.20 5.10 5.94
C ALA A 78 -3.21 6.22 6.23
N ALA A 79 -2.76 7.46 6.41
CA ALA A 79 -3.64 8.62 6.60
C ALA A 79 -4.54 8.86 5.38
N GLN A 80 -3.98 8.78 4.16
CA GLN A 80 -4.75 8.93 2.92
C GLN A 80 -5.77 7.78 2.75
N ARG A 81 -5.36 6.53 2.96
CA ARG A 81 -6.28 5.37 2.86
C ARG A 81 -7.36 5.37 3.93
N ALA A 82 -7.07 5.82 5.15
CA ALA A 82 -8.09 5.98 6.19
C ALA A 82 -9.18 6.98 5.79
N LYS A 83 -8.83 8.07 5.09
CA LYS A 83 -9.77 9.07 4.57
C LYS A 83 -10.61 8.57 3.39
N GLU A 84 -9.99 7.82 2.47
CA GLU A 84 -10.70 7.17 1.37
C GLU A 84 -11.70 6.13 1.89
N VAL A 85 -11.27 5.25 2.82
CA VAL A 85 -12.13 4.24 3.44
C VAL A 85 -13.29 4.86 4.24
N ASP A 86 -13.05 5.92 5.02
CA ASP A 86 -14.13 6.64 5.74
C ASP A 86 -15.17 7.22 4.78
N THR A 87 -14.73 7.79 3.65
CA THR A 87 -15.61 8.34 2.61
C THR A 87 -16.48 7.23 1.99
N ILE A 88 -15.86 6.11 1.59
CA ILE A 88 -16.57 4.96 1.00
C ILE A 88 -17.54 4.35 2.02
N SER A 89 -17.11 4.19 3.27
CA SER A 89 -17.94 3.63 4.35
C SER A 89 -19.18 4.48 4.60
N ARG A 90 -19.03 5.82 4.67
CA ARG A 90 -20.16 6.73 4.88
C ARG A 90 -21.20 6.65 3.77
N HIS A 91 -20.78 6.62 2.50
CA HIS A 91 -21.71 6.45 1.38
C HIS A 91 -22.37 5.06 1.37
N MET A 92 -21.60 4.01 1.63
CA MET A 92 -22.10 2.63 1.71
C MET A 92 -23.18 2.46 2.79
N GLU A 93 -22.94 2.96 4.01
CA GLU A 93 -23.88 2.80 5.12
C GLU A 93 -25.18 3.58 4.91
N ILE A 94 -25.11 4.78 4.31
CA ILE A 94 -26.31 5.52 3.91
C ILE A 94 -27.10 4.74 2.84
N SER A 95 -26.44 4.30 1.76
CA SER A 95 -27.12 3.64 0.65
C SER A 95 -27.69 2.25 0.99
N LEU A 96 -26.93 1.40 1.70
CA LEU A 96 -27.43 0.08 2.11
C LEU A 96 -28.41 0.18 3.28
N GLY A 97 -28.19 1.08 4.24
CA GLY A 97 -29.11 1.32 5.35
C GLY A 97 -30.50 1.75 4.88
N GLU A 98 -30.58 2.64 3.88
CA GLU A 98 -31.84 3.07 3.28
C GLU A 98 -32.56 1.93 2.53
N LEU A 99 -31.82 1.07 1.82
CA LEU A 99 -32.40 -0.11 1.14
C LEU A 99 -32.92 -1.13 2.16
N ILE A 100 -32.14 -1.43 3.19
CA ILE A 100 -32.53 -2.33 4.29
C ILE A 100 -33.77 -1.77 5.01
N HIS A 101 -33.82 -0.46 5.27
CA HIS A 101 -34.97 0.18 5.91
C HIS A 101 -36.26 0.05 5.08
N ARG A 102 -36.19 0.29 3.77
CA ARG A 102 -37.33 0.09 2.85
C ARG A 102 -37.78 -1.36 2.80
N GLN A 103 -36.85 -2.32 2.78
CA GLN A 103 -37.20 -3.74 2.78
C GLN A 103 -37.87 -4.16 4.11
N ASN A 104 -37.40 -3.64 5.24
CA ASN A 104 -38.04 -3.85 6.55
C ASN A 104 -39.48 -3.33 6.57
N LEU A 105 -39.74 -2.14 6.02
CA LEU A 105 -41.10 -1.58 5.95
C LEU A 105 -42.03 -2.44 5.07
N GLN A 106 -41.54 -2.94 3.93
CA GLN A 106 -42.30 -3.86 3.07
C GLN A 106 -42.60 -5.20 3.76
N LEU A 107 -41.61 -5.79 4.45
CA LEU A 107 -41.79 -7.01 5.23
C LEU A 107 -42.82 -6.81 6.35
N ALA A 108 -42.72 -5.72 7.10
CA ALA A 108 -43.67 -5.37 8.16
C ALA A 108 -45.10 -5.19 7.63
N GLU A 109 -45.28 -4.64 6.42
CA GLU A 109 -46.59 -4.54 5.78
C GLU A 109 -47.16 -5.93 5.41
N LEU A 110 -46.35 -6.80 4.82
CA LEU A 110 -46.77 -8.17 4.44
C LEU A 110 -47.15 -9.01 5.67
N VAL A 111 -46.32 -8.97 6.72
CA VAL A 111 -46.60 -9.66 8.00
C VAL A 111 -47.81 -9.05 8.70
N GLY A 112 -47.97 -7.72 8.68
CA GLY A 112 -49.15 -7.04 9.21
C GLY A 112 -50.45 -7.48 8.52
N ARG A 113 -50.43 -7.61 7.17
CA ARG A 113 -51.55 -8.16 6.40
C ARG A 113 -51.85 -9.62 6.78
N GLN A 114 -50.83 -10.45 6.99
CA GLN A 114 -50.97 -11.85 7.41
C GLN A 114 -51.69 -11.96 8.76
N GLN A 115 -51.29 -11.14 9.73
CA GLN A 115 -51.89 -11.09 11.07
C GLN A 115 -53.34 -10.56 11.06
N GLN A 116 -53.64 -9.56 10.22
CA GLN A 116 -54.97 -8.93 10.15
C GLN A 116 -56.01 -9.77 9.40
N SER A 117 -55.59 -10.62 8.45
CA SER A 117 -56.54 -11.27 7.52
C SER A 117 -57.40 -12.36 8.14
N GLY A 118 -56.98 -12.97 9.26
CA GLY A 118 -57.70 -14.06 9.94
C GLY A 118 -57.83 -15.39 9.15
N VAL A 119 -57.46 -15.37 7.87
CA VAL A 119 -57.52 -16.43 6.87
C VAL A 119 -56.24 -16.36 6.05
N THR A 120 -55.65 -17.50 5.69
CA THR A 120 -54.43 -17.56 4.88
C THR A 120 -54.67 -16.96 3.49
N VAL A 121 -54.01 -15.83 3.21
CA VAL A 121 -54.07 -15.17 1.89
C VAL A 121 -53.15 -15.93 0.92
N PRO A 122 -53.67 -16.48 -0.20
CA PRO A 122 -52.86 -17.27 -1.13
C PRO A 122 -51.63 -16.51 -1.65
N GLY A 123 -50.46 -17.14 -1.54
CA GLY A 123 -49.18 -16.56 -1.99
C GLY A 123 -48.55 -15.53 -1.05
N LEU A 124 -49.22 -15.09 0.02
CA LEU A 124 -48.68 -14.10 0.95
C LEU A 124 -47.41 -14.62 1.66
N ASP A 125 -47.43 -15.88 2.11
CA ASP A 125 -46.30 -16.50 2.81
C ASP A 125 -45.05 -16.60 1.92
N GLY A 126 -45.24 -16.83 0.60
CA GLY A 126 -44.15 -16.82 -0.38
C GLY A 126 -43.56 -15.43 -0.63
N ASN A 127 -44.41 -14.39 -0.61
CA ASN A 127 -43.96 -13.00 -0.70
C ASN A 127 -43.21 -12.56 0.57
N ILE A 128 -43.61 -13.05 1.75
CA ILE A 128 -42.89 -12.85 3.02
C ILE A 128 -41.51 -13.49 2.93
N ALA A 129 -41.42 -14.79 2.61
CA ALA A 129 -40.15 -15.50 2.51
C ALA A 129 -39.17 -14.91 1.47
N LEU A 130 -39.69 -14.38 0.35
CA LEU A 130 -38.89 -13.66 -0.64
C LEU A 130 -38.37 -12.31 -0.11
N SER A 131 -39.20 -11.58 0.64
CA SER A 131 -38.84 -10.31 1.27
C SER A 131 -37.79 -10.49 2.38
N GLU A 132 -37.92 -11.56 3.19
CA GLU A 132 -36.93 -11.99 4.18
C GLU A 132 -35.60 -12.35 3.51
N SER A 133 -35.63 -13.18 2.46
CA SER A 133 -34.43 -13.58 1.71
C SER A 133 -33.66 -12.38 1.12
N HIS A 134 -34.36 -11.37 0.60
CA HIS A 134 -33.74 -10.15 0.07
C HIS A 134 -33.20 -9.23 1.18
N LEU A 135 -33.87 -9.17 2.33
CA LEU A 135 -33.39 -8.46 3.52
C LEU A 135 -32.09 -9.09 4.05
N ASP A 136 -32.00 -10.42 4.08
CA ASP A 136 -30.79 -11.15 4.45
C ASP A 136 -29.66 -10.91 3.44
N GLU A 137 -29.93 -10.89 2.12
CA GLU A 137 -28.91 -10.55 1.12
C GLU A 137 -28.32 -9.15 1.37
N LEU A 138 -29.17 -8.15 1.61
CA LEU A 138 -28.73 -6.77 1.87
C LEU A 138 -27.92 -6.65 3.16
N ASN A 139 -28.30 -7.35 4.23
CA ASN A 139 -27.54 -7.40 5.48
C ASN A 139 -26.18 -8.07 5.28
N ASN A 140 -26.14 -9.26 4.67
CA ASN A 140 -24.90 -9.97 4.35
C ASN A 140 -23.97 -9.10 3.49
N ARG A 141 -24.51 -8.36 2.51
CA ARG A 141 -23.73 -7.43 1.67
C ARG A 141 -23.12 -6.28 2.47
N LEU A 142 -23.87 -5.70 3.42
CA LEU A 142 -23.39 -4.64 4.31
C LEU A 142 -22.29 -5.14 5.24
N GLU A 143 -22.47 -6.31 5.86
CA GLU A 143 -21.47 -6.90 6.77
C GLU A 143 -20.18 -7.28 6.05
N ASN A 144 -20.28 -7.94 4.89
CA ASN A 144 -19.14 -8.29 4.07
C ASN A 144 -18.35 -7.06 3.64
N ARG A 145 -19.00 -6.01 3.11
CA ARG A 145 -18.28 -4.81 2.69
C ARG A 145 -17.71 -4.01 3.87
N ARG A 146 -18.38 -4.00 5.04
CA ARG A 146 -17.79 -3.51 6.30
C ARG A 146 -16.54 -4.30 6.71
N ALA A 147 -16.47 -5.62 6.46
CA ALA A 147 -15.30 -6.44 6.74
C ALA A 147 -14.15 -6.16 5.74
N GLU A 148 -14.44 -6.06 4.45
CA GLU A 148 -13.44 -5.69 3.43
C GLU A 148 -12.82 -4.32 3.71
N LEU A 149 -13.64 -3.29 3.98
CA LEU A 149 -13.17 -1.92 4.28
C LEU A 149 -12.28 -1.87 5.54
N ARG A 150 -12.52 -2.75 6.53
CA ARG A 150 -11.65 -2.88 7.71
C ARG A 150 -10.27 -3.45 7.36
N ASN A 151 -10.18 -4.35 6.38
CA ASN A 151 -8.91 -4.91 5.91
C ASN A 151 -8.18 -3.95 4.96
N GLU A 152 -8.91 -3.25 4.09
CA GLU A 152 -8.38 -2.23 3.17
C GLU A 152 -7.79 -1.00 3.91
N LYS A 153 -8.24 -0.76 5.16
CA LYS A 153 -7.70 0.30 6.03
C LYS A 153 -6.38 -0.07 6.72
N GLN A 154 -6.09 -1.36 6.91
CA GLN A 154 -4.80 -1.79 7.49
C GLN A 154 -3.68 -1.51 6.47
N CYS A 155 -2.57 -0.92 6.90
CA CYS A 155 -1.43 -0.61 6.04
C CYS A 155 -0.14 -1.22 6.62
N THR A 156 0.72 -1.77 5.77
CA THR A 156 1.99 -2.42 6.16
C THR A 156 3.10 -2.09 5.16
N ILE A 157 4.37 -2.12 5.59
CA ILE A 157 5.53 -2.02 4.69
C ILE A 157 5.77 -3.39 4.04
N GLY A 158 5.96 -3.43 2.72
CA GLY A 158 6.24 -4.65 1.97
C GLY A 158 7.26 -4.46 0.83
N ASP A 159 7.77 -5.57 0.32
CA ASP A 159 8.63 -5.64 -0.87
C ASP A 159 9.84 -4.68 -0.86
N ILE A 160 10.62 -4.70 0.24
CA ILE A 160 11.88 -3.95 0.35
C ILE A 160 12.93 -4.61 -0.56
N LEU A 161 13.04 -4.10 -1.78
CA LEU A 161 13.88 -4.65 -2.84
C LEU A 161 15.12 -3.79 -3.07
N HIS A 162 16.29 -4.34 -2.77
CA HIS A 162 17.58 -3.72 -3.10
C HIS A 162 17.87 -3.81 -4.61
N LEU A 163 17.93 -2.65 -5.28
CA LEU A 163 18.06 -2.52 -6.75
C LEU A 163 19.51 -2.43 -7.26
N GLY A 164 20.51 -2.35 -6.37
CA GLY A 164 21.94 -2.33 -6.69
C GLY A 164 22.76 -1.36 -5.83
N ARG A 165 24.10 -1.41 -5.97
CA ARG A 165 25.10 -0.67 -5.18
C ARG A 165 26.28 -0.17 -6.05
N ALA A 166 26.79 1.06 -5.85
CA ALA A 166 27.98 1.65 -6.49
C ALA A 166 28.45 2.93 -5.76
N TRP A 167 29.50 3.58 -6.28
CA TRP A 167 30.05 4.82 -5.76
C TRP A 167 29.68 6.02 -6.63
N VAL A 168 29.61 7.20 -6.03
CA VAL A 168 29.68 8.48 -6.73
C VAL A 168 31.00 9.14 -6.31
N LEU A 169 31.65 9.81 -7.25
CA LEU A 169 32.96 10.42 -7.07
C LEU A 169 32.86 11.91 -7.43
N PRO A 170 33.56 12.81 -6.71
CA PRO A 170 33.65 14.20 -7.14
C PRO A 170 34.28 14.27 -8.55
N ARG A 171 33.84 15.23 -9.37
CA ARG A 171 34.41 15.43 -10.71
C ARG A 171 35.82 16.01 -10.57
N PRO A 172 36.79 15.63 -11.42
CA PRO A 172 38.20 16.03 -11.25
C PRO A 172 38.40 17.56 -11.28
N ASP A 173 37.60 18.29 -12.05
CA ASP A 173 37.63 19.75 -12.14
C ASP A 173 36.90 20.46 -10.97
N GLN A 174 36.40 19.71 -9.98
CA GLN A 174 35.72 20.25 -8.80
C GLN A 174 36.43 19.80 -7.52
N THR A 175 37.30 20.68 -7.01
CA THR A 175 37.90 20.60 -5.67
C THR A 175 36.83 20.88 -4.59
N VAL A 176 35.89 19.94 -4.42
CA VAL A 176 34.77 20.04 -3.48
C VAL A 176 34.89 18.94 -2.43
N GLU A 177 35.00 19.36 -1.17
CA GLU A 177 35.08 18.49 0.01
C GLU A 177 33.75 17.77 0.31
N ARG A 178 33.39 16.75 -0.48
CA ARG A 178 32.51 15.63 -0.09
C ARG A 178 32.28 14.62 -1.23
N PRO A 179 32.75 13.36 -1.11
CA PRO A 179 32.18 12.26 -1.88
C PRO A 179 30.81 11.86 -1.29
N LEU A 180 29.78 11.88 -2.13
CA LEU A 180 28.49 11.20 -1.88
C LEU A 180 28.59 9.78 -2.45
N ALA A 181 27.86 8.79 -1.92
CA ALA A 181 27.96 7.40 -2.39
C ALA A 181 26.60 6.87 -2.88
N VAL A 182 26.29 7.05 -4.18
CA VAL A 182 25.03 6.58 -4.79
C VAL A 182 25.22 5.34 -5.67
N HIS A 183 25.30 4.18 -5.05
CA HIS A 183 24.09 3.39 -4.93
C HIS A 183 23.67 2.46 -6.11
N ARG A 184 24.38 2.29 -7.27
CA ARG A 184 24.02 1.26 -8.32
C ARG A 184 25.05 0.82 -9.42
N VAL A 185 25.54 -0.44 -9.43
CA VAL A 185 26.12 -1.18 -10.59
C VAL A 185 25.04 -1.99 -11.32
N ILE A 186 25.11 -2.11 -12.65
CA ILE A 186 24.15 -2.86 -13.48
C ILE A 186 24.81 -4.09 -14.12
N ARG A 187 24.42 -5.30 -13.71
CA ARG A 187 24.57 -6.52 -14.54
C ARG A 187 23.25 -6.81 -15.24
N ARG A 188 23.26 -6.99 -16.57
CA ARG A 188 22.18 -7.68 -17.28
C ARG A 188 22.39 -9.18 -17.13
N SER A 189 21.41 -9.89 -16.60
CA SER A 189 21.30 -11.34 -16.79
C SER A 189 20.83 -11.60 -18.22
N GLN A 190 21.72 -12.05 -19.09
CA GLN A 190 21.29 -12.75 -20.30
C GLN A 190 21.01 -14.20 -19.91
N SER A 191 19.76 -14.65 -20.08
CA SER A 191 19.45 -16.07 -20.04
C SER A 191 20.02 -16.72 -21.29
N THR A 192 20.84 -17.75 -21.11
CA THR A 192 21.25 -18.62 -22.22
C THR A 192 20.02 -19.42 -22.70
N LEU A 193 19.69 -19.30 -23.99
CA LEU A 193 18.71 -20.13 -24.68
C LEU A 193 19.29 -20.54 -26.05
N VAL A 194 20.14 -21.55 -26.01
CA VAL A 194 20.28 -22.64 -27.01
C VAL A 194 20.60 -23.89 -26.22
#